data_AF-A0A3D4UL76-F1
#
_entry.id   AF-A0A3D4UL76-F1
#
_cell.length_a   1.000
_cell.length_b   1.000
_cell.length_c   1.000
_cell.angle_alpha   90.00
_cell.angle_beta   90.00
_cell.angle_gamma   90.00
#
_symmetry.space_group_name_H-M   'P 1'
#
loop_
_entity.id
_entity.type
_entity.pdbx_description
1 polymer ?
#
loop_
_entity_poly.entity_id
_entity_poly.type
_entity_poly.pdbx_seq_one_letter_code
_entity_poly.pdbx_strand_id
1 'polypeptide(L)'
;MWGTAGVLADMDQDGDLDLVTTNQGVSPDPYRPLLMFDNLGTTLTTGSVWQSDDEAVQNGLDARDITGDGYPDLAVAKWVNFHSGLYTNTTGTPNTLP
;
A
#
# COMPACT_ATOMS: atom_id res chain seq x y z
N MET A 1 -2.31 -4.72 -15.23
CA MET A 1 -2.58 -4.15 -13.90
C MET A 1 -2.74 -2.65 -14.09
N TRP A 2 -3.73 -2.03 -13.46
CA TRP A 2 -3.92 -0.59 -13.45
C TRP A 2 -3.72 -0.10 -12.03
N GLY A 3 -2.82 0.87 -11.85
CA GLY A 3 -2.73 1.64 -10.61
C GLY A 3 -3.89 2.63 -10.56
N THR A 4 -4.61 2.66 -9.45
CA THR A 4 -5.80 3.53 -9.28
C THR A 4 -5.51 4.74 -8.41
N ALA A 5 -4.70 4.56 -7.37
CA ALA A 5 -4.10 5.62 -6.57
C ALA A 5 -2.71 5.19 -6.07
N GLY A 6 -1.90 6.18 -5.70
CA GLY A 6 -0.61 5.96 -5.04
C GLY A 6 -0.37 7.00 -3.96
N VAL A 7 0.42 6.65 -2.97
CA VAL A 7 0.85 7.54 -1.88
C VAL A 7 2.35 7.45 -1.70
N LEU A 8 2.97 8.57 -1.34
CA LEU A 8 4.36 8.65 -0.93
C LEU A 8 4.41 8.84 0.59
N ALA A 9 5.12 7.95 1.28
CA ALA A 9 5.32 8.00 2.73
C ALA A 9 6.64 7.32 3.08
N ASP A 10 7.32 7.82 4.11
CA ASP A 10 8.54 7.22 4.68
C ASP A 10 8.10 6.01 5.51
N MET A 11 7.92 4.86 4.85
CA MET A 11 7.25 3.72 5.44
C MET A 11 8.16 3.01 6.43
N ASP A 12 9.47 3.00 6.18
CA ASP A 12 10.49 2.35 7.00
C ASP A 12 11.31 3.28 7.90
N GLN A 13 11.02 4.59 7.87
CA GLN A 13 11.68 5.64 8.66
C GLN A 13 13.17 5.84 8.32
N ASP A 14 13.59 5.50 7.10
CA ASP A 14 14.96 5.73 6.65
C ASP A 14 15.22 7.18 6.18
N GLY A 15 14.16 7.98 6.07
CA GLY A 15 14.19 9.40 5.75
C GLY A 15 13.96 9.72 4.28
N ASP A 16 13.64 8.73 3.45
CA ASP A 16 13.13 8.94 2.11
C ASP A 16 11.65 8.54 1.97
N LEU A 17 11.01 8.87 0.84
CA LEU A 17 9.60 8.55 0.63
C LEU A 17 9.46 7.33 -0.27
N ASP A 18 8.84 6.28 0.26
CA ASP A 18 8.47 5.05 -0.44
C ASP A 18 7.17 5.21 -1.19
N LEU A 19 6.95 4.36 -2.20
CA LEU A 19 5.72 4.35 -2.99
C LEU A 19 4.85 3.16 -2.62
N VAL A 20 3.62 3.44 -2.19
CA VAL A 20 2.56 2.42 -2.09
C VAL A 20 1.49 2.69 -3.13
N THR A 21 1.01 1.65 -3.78
CA THR A 21 0.00 1.71 -4.84
C THR A 21 -1.20 0.83 -4.52
N THR A 22 -2.37 1.35 -4.88
CA THR A 22 -3.60 0.55 -5.01
C THR A 22 -3.75 0.11 -6.45
N ASN A 23 -4.28 -1.09 -6.64
CA ASN A 23 -4.33 -1.71 -7.95
C ASN A 23 -5.69 -2.30 -8.25
N GLN A 24 -5.95 -2.45 -9.55
CA GLN A 24 -7.04 -3.27 -10.06
C GLN A 24 -6.65 -3.93 -11.39
N GLY A 25 -7.37 -4.99 -11.74
CA GLY A 25 -7.23 -5.73 -12.99
C GLY A 25 -8.38 -5.46 -13.96
N VAL A 26 -8.52 -6.37 -14.92
CA VAL A 26 -9.58 -6.35 -15.93
C VAL A 26 -10.37 -7.65 -15.80
N SER A 27 -11.68 -7.58 -16.00
CA SER A 27 -12.56 -8.75 -16.08
C SER A 27 -11.99 -9.85 -17.00
N PRO A 28 -12.06 -11.14 -16.62
CA PRO A 28 -12.89 -11.70 -15.55
C PRO A 28 -12.26 -11.68 -14.14
N ASP A 29 -10.98 -11.36 -14.01
CA ASP A 29 -10.26 -11.33 -12.74
C ASP A 29 -9.64 -9.95 -12.49
N PRO A 30 -10.39 -9.04 -11.83
CA PRO A 30 -9.94 -7.68 -11.58
C PRO A 30 -9.24 -7.51 -10.22
N TYR A 31 -9.07 -8.54 -9.41
CA TYR A 31 -8.60 -8.40 -8.03
C TYR A 31 -7.09 -8.32 -7.97
N ARG A 32 -6.54 -7.29 -7.34
CA ARG A 32 -5.09 -7.10 -7.25
C ARG A 32 -4.69 -6.69 -5.83
N PRO A 33 -3.47 -7.01 -5.39
CA PRO A 33 -2.98 -6.59 -4.09
C PRO A 33 -2.54 -5.11 -4.10
N LEU A 34 -2.37 -4.55 -2.90
CA LEU A 34 -1.53 -3.37 -2.75
C LEU A 34 -0.07 -3.75 -3.06
N LEU A 35 0.70 -2.81 -3.59
CA LEU A 35 2.13 -3.00 -3.81
C LEU A 35 2.91 -1.83 -3.21
N MET A 36 4.00 -2.13 -2.52
CA MET A 36 4.95 -1.15 -1.99
C MET A 36 6.32 -1.32 -2.65
N PHE A 37 6.96 -0.20 -2.93
CA PHE A 37 8.29 -0.09 -3.52
C PHE A 37 9.12 0.87 -2.67
N ASP A 38 10.22 0.37 -2.11
CA ASP A 38 11.13 1.23 -1.36
C ASP A 38 11.83 2.21 -2.29
N ASN A 39 12.07 3.41 -1.79
CA ASN A 39 13.03 4.31 -2.38
C ASN A 39 14.42 4.03 -1.77
N LEU A 40 15.45 4.10 -2.61
CA LEU A 40 16.84 3.83 -2.24
C LEU A 40 17.64 5.14 -2.29
N GLY A 41 17.01 6.23 -1.87
CA GLY A 41 17.48 7.62 -1.87
C GLY A 41 17.32 8.36 -3.21
N THR A 42 17.44 7.68 -4.35
CA THR A 42 17.31 8.34 -5.69
C THR A 42 16.46 7.57 -6.69
N THR A 43 16.15 6.31 -6.38
CA THR A 43 15.45 5.40 -7.28
C THR A 43 14.58 4.47 -6.46
N LEU A 44 13.40 4.17 -6.99
CA LEU A 44 12.57 3.09 -6.45
C LEU A 44 13.17 1.72 -6.80
N THR A 45 12.89 0.75 -5.94
CA THR A 45 13.09 -0.66 -6.23
C THR A 45 12.39 -1.08 -7.54
N THR A 46 13.02 -1.99 -8.28
CA THR A 46 12.51 -2.43 -9.60
C THR A 46 11.33 -3.39 -9.52
N GLY A 47 11.10 -3.97 -8.34
CA GLY A 47 9.96 -4.82 -8.03
C GLY A 47 9.43 -4.45 -6.65
N SER A 48 8.18 -4.82 -6.38
CA SER A 48 7.56 -4.55 -5.09
C SER A 48 8.32 -5.29 -3.99
N VAL A 49 8.65 -4.58 -2.92
CA VAL A 49 9.27 -5.18 -1.72
C VAL A 49 8.21 -5.79 -0.79
N TRP A 50 6.96 -5.35 -0.93
CA TRP A 50 5.82 -5.85 -0.18
C TRP A 50 4.54 -5.83 -1.01
N GLN A 51 3.64 -6.75 -0.69
CA GLN A 51 2.27 -6.79 -1.20
C GLN A 51 1.29 -7.25 -0.12
N SER A 52 0.03 -6.84 -0.24
CA SER A 52 -1.03 -7.38 0.62
C SER A 52 -1.38 -8.83 0.25
N ASP A 53 -1.84 -9.60 1.24
CA ASP A 53 -2.36 -10.96 1.03
C ASP A 53 -3.81 -10.93 0.53
N ASP A 54 -4.53 -9.84 0.77
CA ASP A 54 -5.85 -9.65 0.21
C ASP A 54 -5.78 -8.97 -1.16
N GLU A 55 -6.62 -9.46 -2.07
CA GLU A 55 -6.77 -8.91 -3.41
C GLU A 55 -8.17 -8.32 -3.57
N ALA A 56 -8.24 -7.12 -4.12
CA ALA A 56 -9.51 -6.43 -4.31
C ALA A 56 -9.44 -5.48 -5.51
N VAL A 57 -10.58 -4.88 -5.82
CA VAL A 57 -10.61 -3.65 -6.62
C VAL A 57 -10.48 -2.48 -5.66
N GLN A 58 -9.37 -1.76 -5.74
CA GLN A 58 -8.98 -0.72 -4.78
C GLN A 58 -8.96 0.64 -5.48
N ASN A 59 -9.31 1.72 -4.79
CA ASN A 59 -9.50 3.03 -5.44
C ASN A 59 -9.04 4.25 -4.63
N GLY A 60 -8.81 4.11 -3.32
CA GLY A 60 -8.30 5.19 -2.49
C GLY A 60 -7.24 4.67 -1.54
N LEU A 61 -6.21 5.47 -1.31
CA LEU A 61 -5.08 5.16 -0.46
C LEU A 61 -4.63 6.43 0.27
N ASP A 62 -4.40 6.31 1.58
CA ASP A 62 -3.77 7.33 2.39
C ASP A 62 -2.79 6.66 3.37
N ALA A 63 -1.73 7.37 3.74
CA ALA A 63 -0.67 6.86 4.63
C ALA A 63 -0.43 7.84 5.78
N ARG A 64 -0.55 7.35 7.01
CA ARG A 64 -0.34 8.15 8.22
C ARG A 64 -0.10 7.26 9.44
N ASP A 65 0.74 7.72 10.35
CA ASP A 65 0.89 7.11 11.67
C ASP A 65 -0.39 7.31 12.50
N ILE A 66 -1.27 6.30 12.47
CA ILE A 66 -2.57 6.29 13.16
C ILE A 66 -2.41 5.65 14.54
N THR A 67 -1.51 4.66 14.65
CA THR A 67 -1.25 3.94 15.90
C THR A 67 -0.38 4.74 16.88
N GLY A 68 0.38 5.74 16.40
CA GLY A 68 1.26 6.60 17.19
C GLY A 68 2.62 5.96 17.51
N ASP A 69 3.03 4.94 16.74
CA ASP A 69 4.30 4.23 16.94
C ASP A 69 5.45 4.79 16.08
N GLY A 70 5.13 5.77 15.26
CA GLY A 70 6.06 6.46 14.36
C GLY A 70 6.00 5.95 12.92
N TYR A 71 5.52 4.74 12.67
CA TYR A 71 5.46 4.17 11.32
C TYR A 71 4.15 4.53 10.64
N PRO A 72 4.16 4.99 9.37
CA PRO A 72 2.91 5.24 8.66
C PRO A 72 2.10 3.95 8.44
N ASP A 73 0.84 3.97 8.86
CA ASP A 73 -0.17 2.97 8.56
C ASP A 73 -0.89 3.31 7.24
N LEU A 74 -1.50 2.31 6.59
CA LEU A 74 -2.19 2.51 5.31
C LEU A 74 -3.72 2.37 5.45
N ALA A 75 -4.46 3.42 5.11
CA ALA A 75 -5.91 3.36 4.99
C ALA A 75 -6.32 3.19 3.53
N VAL A 76 -7.09 2.13 3.24
CA VAL A 76 -7.44 1.74 1.87
C VAL A 76 -8.94 1.71 1.67
N ALA A 77 -9.42 2.43 0.65
CA ALA A 77 -10.78 2.33 0.17
C ALA A 77 -10.89 1.32 -0.99
N LYS A 78 -11.91 0.45 -0.92
CA LYS A 78 -12.15 -0.62 -1.90
C LYS A 78 -13.55 -0.52 -2.52
N TRP A 79 -13.73 -1.19 -3.65
CA TRP A 79 -14.99 -1.20 -4.41
C TRP A 79 -16.09 -2.02 -3.72
N VAL A 80 -17.34 -1.89 -4.18
CA VAL A 80 -18.48 -2.68 -3.70
C VAL A 80 -18.15 -4.19 -3.65
N ASN A 81 -18.59 -4.82 -2.56
CA ASN A 81 -18.30 -6.21 -2.16
C ASN A 81 -16.93 -6.45 -1.50
N PHE A 82 -16.13 -5.39 -1.27
CA PHE A 82 -14.93 -5.44 -0.43
C PHE A 82 -15.05 -4.51 0.77
N HIS A 83 -14.27 -4.77 1.82
CA HIS A 83 -14.19 -3.92 3.00
C HIS A 83 -12.96 -3.04 2.90
N SER A 84 -13.15 -1.72 3.00
CA SER A 84 -12.07 -0.79 3.31
C SER A 84 -11.34 -1.24 4.59
N GLY A 85 -10.04 -1.02 4.67
CA GLY A 85 -9.22 -1.57 5.74
C GLY A 85 -8.05 -0.67 6.12
N LEU A 86 -7.50 -0.92 7.30
CA LEU A 86 -6.33 -0.24 7.84
C LEU A 86 -5.20 -1.27 7.98
N TYR A 87 -4.16 -1.15 7.18
CA TYR A 87 -2.98 -2.01 7.28
C TYR A 87 -1.99 -1.33 8.19
N THR A 88 -1.83 -1.86 9.40
CA THR A 88 -0.92 -1.24 10.37
C THR A 88 0.52 -1.58 10.04
N ASN A 89 1.43 -0.65 10.30
CA ASN A 89 2.86 -0.82 10.12
C ASN A 89 3.55 -0.58 11.47
N THR A 90 4.52 -1.44 11.82
CA THR A 90 5.23 -1.32 13.11
C THR A 90 6.75 -1.50 12.98
N THR A 91 7.23 -1.86 11.80
CA THR A 91 8.64 -2.24 11.57
C THR A 91 9.17 -1.78 10.21
N GLY A 92 8.46 -0.89 9.53
CA GLY A 92 8.80 -0.46 8.17
C GLY A 92 8.15 -1.24 7.05
N THR A 93 7.39 -2.27 7.39
CA THR A 93 6.62 -3.06 6.44
C THR A 93 5.21 -3.26 7.00
N PRO A 94 4.16 -2.88 6.26
CA PRO A 94 2.78 -3.08 6.72
C PRO A 94 2.43 -4.56 6.93
N ASN A 95 1.48 -4.81 7.82
CA ASN A 95 0.81 -6.11 7.90
C ASN A 95 0.14 -6.43 6.56
N THR A 96 0.18 -7.69 6.13
CA THR A 96 -0.36 -8.12 4.83
C THR A 96 -1.89 -8.14 4.77
N LEU A 97 -2.55 -8.02 5.92
CA LEU A 97 -4.00 -7.94 6.07
C LEU A 97 -4.37 -6.72 6.93
N PRO A 98 -5.55 -6.13 6.70
CA PRO A 98 -6.07 -5.03 7.49
C PRO A 98 -6.65 -5.46 8.85
#